data_AF-A0A662CTW8-F1
#
_entry.id   AF-A0A662CTW8-F1
#
_cell.length_a   1.000
_cell.length_b   1.000
_cell.length_c   1.000
_cell.angle_alpha   90.00
_cell.angle_beta   90.00
_cell.angle_gamma   90.00
#
_symmetry.space_group_name_H-M   'P 1'
#
loop_
_entity.id
_entity.type
_entity.pdbx_description
1 polymer ?
#
loop_
_entity_poly.entity_id
_entity_poly.type
_entity_poly.pdbx_seq_one_letter_code
_entity_poly.pdbx_strand_id
1 'polypeptide(L)'
;TTGDAANTSQSQDITSLNGKVLRMNLDGSVPEDNPFTGSYVWTWGHRNAQGLVISPLGLMYSSEHGPSNDDEVNIIEKGRNYGWPNVEGFCDEPTETQFCADSNVMEPIVAWTPTLAVAGTDFYSHFAIPEWQNSLLVTTLKDGSLVALKLSPDGRSVVSEEILFDYWWGRLRDICISPDGRVFLAVSNMDGRGTVLPGDDRIVEIVSLNVTEYCSKEENVSICPGETYNFYGQELGQPGIYTDTIISAVGCDTIVSLLLNFFDLGSIGLVDSVMMALNETITLKVNDGFISYKWNNDPSLDDNAITIVGSELGEGTFDYTIEVEDANGCIQNDTAKVIISPAVGIHTFVVLEFSVYPNPVSGTELNMDYNIATEGMLIIYSQDGREISRNILSPMNRHIKILLPETSGLYNLILSNNEGISHLKVLKL
;
A
#
# COMPACT_ATOMS: atom_id res chain seq x y z
N THR A 1 -18.51 -42.65 -21.74
CA THR A 1 -18.86 -42.10 -23.05
C THR A 1 -17.95 -42.69 -24.10
N THR A 2 -18.23 -42.51 -25.39
CA THR A 2 -17.37 -42.91 -26.50
C THR A 2 -17.24 -41.76 -27.51
N GLY A 3 -16.06 -41.58 -28.08
CA GLY A 3 -15.85 -40.66 -29.20
C GLY A 3 -16.17 -41.30 -30.55
N ASP A 4 -16.18 -40.49 -31.61
CA ASP A 4 -16.45 -40.89 -33.00
C ASP A 4 -15.31 -41.73 -33.62
N ALA A 5 -14.16 -41.79 -32.95
CA ALA A 5 -12.93 -42.47 -33.35
C ALA A 5 -12.46 -42.07 -34.77
N ALA A 6 -12.56 -40.78 -35.10
CA ALA A 6 -12.21 -40.21 -36.41
C ALA A 6 -13.08 -40.69 -37.59
N ASN A 7 -14.20 -41.36 -37.31
CA ASN A 7 -15.23 -41.64 -38.31
C ASN A 7 -16.54 -40.97 -37.89
N THR A 8 -16.67 -39.71 -38.22
CA THR A 8 -17.77 -38.83 -37.79
C THR A 8 -19.15 -39.38 -38.12
N SER A 9 -19.30 -40.08 -39.25
CA SER A 9 -20.57 -40.70 -39.65
C SER A 9 -21.11 -41.71 -38.62
N GLN A 10 -20.23 -42.32 -37.81
CA GLN A 10 -20.63 -43.30 -36.80
C GLN A 10 -21.40 -42.67 -35.64
N SER A 11 -21.23 -41.37 -35.39
CA SER A 11 -21.92 -40.67 -34.30
C SER A 11 -23.44 -40.64 -34.52
N GLN A 12 -23.89 -40.54 -35.77
CA GLN A 12 -25.31 -40.61 -36.15
C GLN A 12 -25.84 -42.05 -36.34
N ASP A 13 -24.96 -43.04 -36.51
CA ASP A 13 -25.37 -44.45 -36.61
C ASP A 13 -25.65 -45.04 -35.22
N ILE A 14 -26.93 -45.27 -34.91
CA ILE A 14 -27.40 -45.84 -33.63
C ILE A 14 -27.07 -47.33 -33.45
N THR A 15 -26.62 -48.01 -34.51
CA THR A 15 -26.15 -49.40 -34.43
C THR A 15 -24.66 -49.48 -34.08
N SER A 16 -23.94 -48.35 -34.16
CA SER A 16 -22.55 -48.21 -33.76
C SER A 16 -22.43 -47.79 -32.29
N LEU A 17 -21.30 -48.15 -31.66
CA LEU A 17 -20.96 -47.72 -30.31
C LEU A 17 -20.10 -46.45 -30.27
N ASN A 18 -19.66 -45.93 -31.42
CA ASN A 18 -18.83 -44.72 -31.48
C ASN A 18 -19.70 -43.45 -31.43
N GLY A 19 -19.22 -42.43 -30.72
CA GLY A 19 -19.91 -41.15 -30.59
C GLY A 19 -21.20 -41.23 -29.79
N LYS A 20 -21.17 -41.92 -28.65
CA LYS A 20 -22.35 -42.26 -27.83
C LYS A 20 -22.13 -41.96 -26.34
N VAL A 21 -23.23 -41.72 -25.62
CA VAL A 21 -23.33 -42.14 -24.21
C VAL A 21 -23.95 -43.52 -24.19
N LEU A 22 -23.32 -44.45 -23.48
CA LEU A 22 -23.77 -45.84 -23.35
C LEU A 22 -24.28 -46.08 -21.92
N ARG A 23 -25.34 -46.88 -21.78
CA ARG A 23 -25.89 -47.33 -20.50
C ARG A 23 -25.99 -48.84 -20.47
N MET A 24 -25.42 -49.45 -19.45
CA MET A 24 -25.41 -50.90 -19.19
C MET A 24 -25.78 -51.19 -17.73
N ASN A 25 -26.27 -52.40 -17.46
CA ASN A 25 -26.42 -52.90 -16.09
C ASN A 25 -25.04 -53.20 -15.48
N LEU A 26 -24.97 -53.33 -14.16
CA LEU A 26 -23.73 -53.65 -13.45
C LEU A 26 -23.17 -55.05 -13.80
N ASP A 27 -24.02 -55.95 -14.27
CA ASP A 27 -23.63 -57.27 -14.79
C ASP A 27 -23.18 -57.23 -16.27
N GLY A 28 -23.19 -56.05 -16.89
CA GLY A 28 -22.84 -55.82 -18.29
C GLY A 28 -23.97 -56.07 -19.27
N SER A 29 -25.16 -56.52 -18.83
CA SER A 29 -26.30 -56.71 -19.73
C SER A 29 -26.89 -55.37 -20.20
N VAL A 30 -27.61 -55.39 -21.33
CA VAL A 30 -28.36 -54.22 -21.83
C VAL A 30 -29.63 -54.04 -21.00
N PRO A 31 -29.87 -52.86 -20.38
CA PRO A 31 -31.12 -52.57 -19.70
C PRO A 31 -32.32 -52.60 -20.66
N GLU A 32 -33.41 -53.25 -20.25
CA GLU A 32 -34.63 -53.38 -21.07
C GLU A 32 -35.31 -52.02 -21.34
N ASP A 33 -35.06 -51.03 -20.48
CA ASP A 33 -35.59 -49.68 -20.59
C ASP A 33 -34.66 -48.72 -21.34
N ASN A 34 -33.59 -49.19 -21.99
CA ASN A 34 -32.81 -48.34 -22.90
C ASN A 34 -33.68 -47.83 -24.07
N PRO A 35 -33.36 -46.67 -24.66
CA PRO A 35 -34.17 -46.08 -25.74
C PRO A 35 -34.19 -46.91 -27.02
N PHE A 36 -33.18 -47.76 -27.22
CA PHE A 36 -33.07 -48.66 -28.37
C PHE A 36 -33.00 -50.10 -27.90
N THR A 37 -33.98 -50.91 -28.29
CA THR A 37 -34.10 -52.32 -27.87
C THR A 37 -32.84 -53.11 -28.20
N GLY A 38 -32.25 -53.76 -27.19
CA GLY A 38 -31.06 -54.60 -27.34
C GLY A 38 -29.76 -53.83 -27.59
N SER A 39 -29.75 -52.50 -27.41
CA SER A 39 -28.57 -51.65 -27.60
C SER A 39 -28.15 -50.95 -26.29
N TYR A 40 -26.84 -50.77 -26.11
CA TYR A 40 -26.28 -49.96 -25.03
C TYR A 40 -26.49 -48.46 -25.23
N VAL A 41 -26.84 -48.01 -26.44
CA VAL A 41 -26.94 -46.59 -26.77
C VAL A 41 -28.00 -45.91 -25.91
N TRP A 42 -27.57 -44.90 -25.14
CA TRP A 42 -28.43 -44.01 -24.36
C TRP A 42 -28.70 -42.70 -25.10
N THR A 43 -27.64 -42.11 -25.67
CA THR A 43 -27.68 -40.93 -26.54
C THR A 43 -26.66 -41.07 -27.66
N TRP A 44 -26.81 -40.29 -28.73
CA TRP A 44 -25.95 -40.33 -29.90
C TRP A 44 -25.67 -38.93 -30.44
N GLY A 45 -24.84 -38.83 -31.49
CA GLY A 45 -24.44 -37.54 -32.03
C GLY A 45 -23.35 -36.86 -31.21
N HIS A 46 -22.45 -37.65 -30.60
CA HIS A 46 -21.28 -37.12 -29.89
C HIS A 46 -20.03 -37.26 -30.76
N ARG A 47 -19.14 -36.28 -30.69
CA ARG A 47 -17.77 -36.26 -31.19
C ARG A 47 -16.78 -36.93 -30.22
N ASN A 48 -16.57 -36.37 -29.04
CA ASN A 48 -15.50 -36.82 -28.11
C ASN A 48 -15.72 -36.35 -26.66
N ALA A 49 -16.84 -36.77 -26.08
CA ALA A 49 -17.19 -36.54 -24.67
C ALA A 49 -16.20 -37.20 -23.69
N GLN A 50 -15.68 -36.44 -22.72
CA GLN A 50 -14.67 -36.88 -21.77
C GLN A 50 -15.08 -36.80 -20.30
N GLY A 51 -15.97 -35.87 -19.93
CA GLY A 51 -16.52 -35.81 -18.59
C GLY A 51 -17.97 -36.27 -18.56
N LEU A 52 -18.40 -36.86 -17.44
CA LEU A 52 -19.79 -37.24 -17.21
C LEU A 52 -20.09 -37.22 -15.70
N VAL A 53 -21.08 -36.45 -15.29
CA VAL A 53 -21.49 -36.34 -13.87
C VAL A 53 -23.00 -36.30 -13.74
N ILE A 54 -23.53 -36.80 -12.62
CA ILE A 54 -24.95 -36.67 -12.26
C ILE A 54 -25.05 -35.73 -11.06
N SER A 55 -25.86 -34.67 -11.19
CA SER A 55 -26.12 -33.75 -10.07
C SER A 55 -27.11 -34.33 -9.06
N PRO A 56 -27.21 -33.73 -7.86
CA PRO A 56 -28.22 -34.11 -6.87
C PRO A 56 -29.67 -34.01 -7.36
N LEU A 57 -29.94 -33.21 -8.40
CA LEU A 57 -31.26 -33.12 -9.05
C LEU A 57 -31.53 -34.29 -10.01
N GLY A 58 -30.58 -35.18 -10.22
CA GLY A 58 -30.65 -36.29 -11.17
C GLY A 58 -30.40 -35.88 -12.62
N LEU A 59 -29.90 -34.66 -12.87
CA LEU A 59 -29.50 -34.22 -14.20
C LEU A 59 -28.09 -34.75 -14.50
N MET A 60 -27.93 -35.36 -15.67
CA MET A 60 -26.63 -35.83 -16.14
C MET A 60 -26.00 -34.77 -17.04
N TYR A 61 -24.76 -34.38 -16.77
CA TYR A 61 -24.00 -33.45 -17.59
C TYR A 61 -22.81 -34.14 -18.23
N SER A 62 -22.45 -33.72 -19.44
CA SER A 62 -21.29 -34.22 -20.17
C SER A 62 -20.50 -33.06 -20.75
N SER A 63 -19.18 -33.08 -20.60
CA SER A 63 -18.26 -32.14 -21.25
C SER A 63 -17.61 -32.82 -22.46
N GLU A 64 -17.49 -32.07 -23.54
CA GLU A 64 -17.18 -32.64 -24.84
C GLU A 64 -16.29 -31.75 -25.71
N HIS A 65 -15.32 -32.37 -26.39
CA HIS A 65 -14.50 -31.65 -27.36
C HIS A 65 -15.24 -31.47 -28.68
N GLY A 66 -15.35 -30.23 -29.14
CA GLY A 66 -15.69 -29.89 -30.52
C GLY A 66 -14.50 -30.06 -31.47
N PRO A 67 -14.68 -29.85 -32.79
CA PRO A 67 -13.64 -30.01 -33.78
C PRO A 67 -12.51 -28.98 -33.63
N SER A 68 -12.68 -27.79 -34.21
CA SER A 68 -11.76 -26.65 -34.10
C SER A 68 -12.34 -25.47 -33.31
N ASN A 69 -13.61 -25.62 -32.94
CA ASN A 69 -14.58 -24.69 -32.39
C ASN A 69 -15.53 -25.54 -31.52
N ASP A 70 -16.33 -24.86 -30.72
CA ASP A 70 -17.50 -25.39 -30.02
C ASP A 70 -17.21 -26.66 -29.20
N ASP A 71 -16.29 -26.54 -28.25
CA ASP A 71 -16.33 -27.45 -27.10
C ASP A 71 -17.63 -27.20 -26.32
N GLU A 72 -18.19 -28.23 -25.69
CA GLU A 72 -19.54 -28.17 -25.15
C GLU A 72 -19.64 -28.69 -23.72
N VAL A 73 -20.63 -28.18 -22.99
CA VAL A 73 -21.27 -28.91 -21.89
C VAL A 73 -22.74 -29.15 -22.23
N ASN A 74 -23.13 -30.41 -22.14
CA ASN A 74 -24.44 -30.93 -22.53
C ASN A 74 -25.21 -31.48 -21.32
N ILE A 75 -26.53 -31.30 -21.28
CA ILE A 75 -27.41 -32.09 -20.40
C ILE A 75 -27.80 -33.36 -21.15
N ILE A 76 -27.42 -34.51 -20.62
CA ILE A 76 -27.65 -35.84 -21.20
C ILE A 76 -29.05 -36.35 -20.85
N GLU A 77 -29.91 -36.47 -21.85
CA GLU A 77 -31.29 -36.95 -21.70
C GLU A 77 -31.55 -38.17 -22.59
N LYS A 78 -32.32 -39.13 -22.08
CA LYS A 78 -32.61 -40.42 -22.74
C LYS A 78 -33.09 -40.24 -24.18
N GLY A 79 -32.42 -40.89 -25.13
CA GLY A 79 -32.89 -40.97 -26.52
C GLY A 79 -32.79 -39.64 -27.28
N ARG A 80 -31.88 -38.74 -26.87
CA ARG A 80 -31.60 -37.48 -27.56
C ARG A 80 -30.37 -37.60 -28.47
N ASN A 81 -30.38 -36.78 -29.53
CA ASN A 81 -29.29 -36.58 -30.48
C ASN A 81 -28.53 -35.30 -30.09
N TYR A 82 -27.20 -35.32 -30.11
CA TYR A 82 -26.34 -34.15 -29.81
C TYR A 82 -25.71 -33.55 -31.06
N GLY A 83 -26.25 -33.89 -32.24
CA GLY A 83 -26.01 -33.13 -33.47
C GLY A 83 -24.78 -33.53 -34.26
N TRP A 84 -23.66 -33.89 -33.62
CA TRP A 84 -22.41 -34.18 -34.33
C TRP A 84 -22.54 -35.32 -35.35
N PRO A 85 -22.03 -35.18 -36.59
CA PRO A 85 -21.24 -34.06 -37.12
C PRO A 85 -22.05 -33.04 -37.94
N ASN A 86 -23.37 -33.12 -37.88
CA ASN A 86 -24.24 -32.28 -38.68
C ASN A 86 -24.51 -30.91 -38.04
N VAL A 87 -24.22 -30.79 -36.74
CA VAL A 87 -24.32 -29.57 -35.94
C VAL A 87 -23.09 -29.52 -35.03
N GLU A 88 -22.48 -28.34 -34.91
CA GLU A 88 -21.36 -28.06 -34.01
C GLU A 88 -21.81 -26.98 -33.00
N GLY A 89 -21.88 -27.30 -31.70
CA GLY A 89 -22.39 -26.34 -30.71
C GLY A 89 -23.90 -26.14 -30.81
N PHE A 90 -24.32 -24.90 -31.05
CA PHE A 90 -25.73 -24.51 -31.12
C PHE A 90 -26.32 -24.76 -32.51
N CYS A 91 -27.65 -24.79 -32.63
CA CYS A 91 -28.35 -24.93 -33.91
C CYS A 91 -28.48 -23.58 -34.63
N ASP A 92 -27.37 -22.91 -34.92
CA ASP A 92 -27.34 -21.49 -35.28
C ASP A 92 -27.04 -21.21 -36.77
N GLU A 93 -26.64 -22.21 -37.55
CA GLU A 93 -26.58 -22.10 -39.01
C GLU A 93 -27.87 -22.58 -39.71
N PRO A 94 -28.25 -21.99 -40.86
CA PRO A 94 -29.49 -22.35 -41.57
C PRO A 94 -29.60 -23.85 -41.92
N THR A 95 -28.47 -24.51 -42.21
CA THR A 95 -28.45 -25.95 -42.49
C THR A 95 -28.61 -26.80 -41.23
N GLU A 96 -28.16 -26.29 -40.08
CA GLU A 96 -28.25 -26.96 -38.79
C GLU A 96 -29.66 -26.86 -38.22
N THR A 97 -30.29 -25.69 -38.28
CA THR A 97 -31.65 -25.48 -37.75
C THR A 97 -32.65 -26.51 -38.29
N GLN A 98 -32.59 -26.81 -39.60
CA GLN A 98 -33.45 -27.83 -40.21
C GLN A 98 -33.11 -29.23 -39.70
N PHE A 99 -31.82 -29.59 -39.66
CA PHE A 99 -31.39 -30.88 -39.14
C PHE A 99 -31.78 -31.06 -37.67
N CYS A 100 -31.65 -30.02 -36.84
CA CYS A 100 -32.01 -30.05 -35.44
C CYS A 100 -33.49 -30.34 -35.22
N ALA A 101 -34.36 -29.68 -36.00
CA ALA A 101 -35.79 -29.91 -35.97
C ALA A 101 -36.15 -31.35 -36.41
N ASP A 102 -35.50 -31.87 -37.45
CA ASP A 102 -35.81 -33.18 -38.02
C ASP A 102 -35.22 -34.35 -37.20
N SER A 103 -34.09 -34.11 -36.52
CA SER A 103 -33.27 -35.16 -35.90
C SER A 103 -33.31 -35.16 -34.38
N ASN A 104 -34.26 -34.43 -33.78
CA ASN A 104 -34.49 -34.37 -32.34
C ASN A 104 -33.23 -33.95 -31.56
N VAL A 105 -32.52 -32.94 -32.09
CA VAL A 105 -31.26 -32.47 -31.50
C VAL A 105 -31.50 -31.76 -30.18
N MET A 106 -30.61 -32.00 -29.22
CA MET A 106 -30.49 -31.28 -27.96
C MET A 106 -29.25 -30.38 -28.04
N GLU A 107 -29.45 -29.09 -27.86
CA GLU A 107 -28.35 -28.12 -27.82
C GLU A 107 -27.58 -28.19 -26.49
N PRO A 108 -26.31 -27.79 -26.48
CA PRO A 108 -25.53 -27.65 -25.25
C PRO A 108 -26.07 -26.52 -24.37
N ILE A 109 -25.72 -26.55 -23.08
CA ILE A 109 -26.02 -25.44 -22.16
C ILE A 109 -24.95 -24.35 -22.18
N VAL A 110 -23.77 -24.66 -22.73
CA VAL A 110 -22.69 -23.73 -23.03
C VAL A 110 -21.79 -24.34 -24.11
N ALA A 111 -21.25 -23.50 -25.00
CA ALA A 111 -20.24 -23.88 -25.98
C ALA A 111 -19.11 -22.83 -26.03
N TRP A 112 -17.88 -23.27 -26.35
CA TRP A 112 -16.69 -22.40 -26.42
C TRP A 112 -16.00 -22.45 -27.78
N THR A 113 -15.84 -21.27 -28.36
CA THR A 113 -15.02 -21.02 -29.56
C THR A 113 -14.05 -19.87 -29.28
N PRO A 114 -12.71 -20.09 -29.36
CA PRO A 114 -12.02 -21.34 -29.72
C PRO A 114 -12.10 -22.42 -28.64
N THR A 115 -11.76 -23.66 -28.99
CA THR A 115 -11.79 -24.81 -28.07
C THR A 115 -10.84 -24.64 -26.88
N LEU A 116 -11.29 -25.08 -25.70
CA LEU A 116 -10.54 -25.17 -24.44
C LEU A 116 -9.91 -26.57 -24.23
N ALA A 117 -10.38 -27.55 -25.00
CA ALA A 117 -10.26 -28.99 -24.81
C ALA A 117 -10.76 -29.45 -23.42
N VAL A 118 -12.06 -29.29 -23.18
CA VAL A 118 -12.73 -29.69 -21.91
C VAL A 118 -12.63 -31.20 -21.62
N ALA A 119 -12.36 -31.57 -20.38
CA ALA A 119 -12.16 -32.96 -19.97
C ALA A 119 -13.07 -33.34 -18.79
N GLY A 120 -12.53 -33.93 -17.72
CA GLY A 120 -13.33 -34.32 -16.55
C GLY A 120 -14.16 -33.16 -15.99
N THR A 121 -15.36 -33.49 -15.53
CA THR A 121 -16.34 -32.56 -14.98
C THR A 121 -16.97 -33.17 -13.73
N ASP A 122 -17.21 -32.36 -12.70
CA ASP A 122 -17.89 -32.78 -11.47
C ASP A 122 -18.85 -31.69 -10.96
N PHE A 123 -19.84 -32.06 -10.15
CA PHE A 123 -20.85 -31.15 -9.62
C PHE A 123 -20.52 -30.75 -8.18
N TYR A 124 -20.33 -29.46 -7.95
CA TYR A 124 -20.00 -28.94 -6.63
C TYR A 124 -21.24 -28.47 -5.86
N SER A 125 -21.46 -29.12 -4.70
CA SER A 125 -22.63 -28.90 -3.84
C SER A 125 -22.32 -28.76 -2.35
N HIS A 126 -21.03 -28.65 -1.99
CA HIS A 126 -20.58 -28.63 -0.60
C HIS A 126 -20.29 -27.20 -0.09
N PHE A 127 -20.42 -26.97 1.22
CA PHE A 127 -20.18 -25.64 1.82
C PHE A 127 -18.70 -25.32 2.08
N ALA A 128 -17.77 -26.23 1.76
CA ALA A 128 -16.34 -26.03 2.04
C ALA A 128 -15.72 -24.92 1.16
N ILE A 129 -16.34 -24.64 0.01
CA ILE A 129 -15.97 -23.58 -0.94
C ILE A 129 -17.28 -22.94 -1.39
N PRO A 130 -17.88 -22.07 -0.56
CA PRO A 130 -19.24 -21.56 -0.77
C PRO A 130 -19.47 -20.91 -2.15
N GLU A 131 -18.43 -20.32 -2.73
CA GLU A 131 -18.45 -19.64 -4.03
C GLU A 131 -18.85 -20.59 -5.15
N TRP A 132 -18.44 -21.86 -5.07
CA TRP A 132 -18.68 -22.89 -6.08
C TRP A 132 -20.00 -23.63 -5.92
N GLN A 133 -20.83 -23.22 -4.96
CA GLN A 133 -22.06 -23.94 -4.68
C GLN A 133 -23.02 -23.97 -5.87
N ASN A 134 -23.57 -25.13 -6.25
CA ASN A 134 -24.42 -25.26 -7.44
C ASN A 134 -23.67 -24.92 -8.74
N SER A 135 -22.44 -25.41 -8.87
CA SER A 135 -21.63 -25.24 -10.07
C SER A 135 -21.19 -26.57 -10.67
N LEU A 136 -21.02 -26.61 -11.98
CA LEU A 136 -20.17 -27.62 -12.63
C LEU A 136 -18.74 -27.10 -12.63
N LEU A 137 -17.80 -27.96 -12.25
CA LEU A 137 -16.38 -27.68 -12.30
C LEU A 137 -15.80 -28.52 -13.45
N VAL A 138 -15.35 -27.85 -14.50
CA VAL A 138 -14.92 -28.47 -15.76
C VAL A 138 -13.43 -28.24 -15.96
N THR A 139 -12.65 -29.31 -16.05
CA THR A 139 -11.21 -29.20 -16.33
C THR A 139 -10.97 -28.95 -17.82
N THR A 140 -9.89 -28.24 -18.14
CA THR A 140 -9.49 -28.00 -19.53
C THR A 140 -8.05 -28.46 -19.78
N LEU A 141 -7.85 -29.10 -20.93
CA LEU A 141 -6.57 -29.64 -21.34
C LEU A 141 -5.73 -28.60 -22.07
N LYS A 142 -6.28 -27.97 -23.12
CA LYS A 142 -5.52 -27.06 -23.99
C LYS A 142 -5.34 -25.71 -23.30
N ASP A 143 -6.40 -25.22 -22.67
CA ASP A 143 -6.39 -23.96 -21.95
C ASP A 143 -5.67 -24.06 -20.59
N GLY A 144 -5.71 -25.24 -19.95
CA GLY A 144 -4.95 -25.50 -18.72
C GLY A 144 -5.54 -24.82 -17.48
N SER A 145 -6.87 -24.76 -17.43
CA SER A 145 -7.67 -24.00 -16.46
C SER A 145 -8.78 -24.87 -15.88
N LEU A 146 -9.32 -24.47 -14.72
CA LEU A 146 -10.57 -25.01 -14.19
C LEU A 146 -11.70 -24.02 -14.49
N VAL A 147 -12.74 -24.44 -15.18
CA VAL A 147 -13.91 -23.60 -15.48
C VAL A 147 -15.01 -23.91 -14.48
N ALA A 148 -15.45 -22.91 -13.72
CA ALA A 148 -16.59 -23.02 -12.81
C ALA A 148 -17.84 -22.42 -13.47
N LEU A 149 -18.81 -23.27 -13.79
CA LEU A 149 -20.09 -22.88 -14.38
C LEU A 149 -21.18 -22.87 -13.33
N LYS A 150 -21.58 -21.67 -12.90
CA LYS A 150 -22.69 -21.51 -11.97
C LYS A 150 -24.00 -21.85 -12.68
N LEU A 151 -24.77 -22.76 -12.13
CA LEU A 151 -26.02 -23.20 -12.74
C LEU A 151 -27.23 -22.41 -12.21
N SER A 152 -28.29 -22.37 -13.01
CA SER A 152 -29.62 -21.93 -12.59
C SER A 152 -30.17 -22.80 -11.45
N PRO A 153 -31.18 -22.33 -10.69
CA PRO A 153 -31.76 -23.11 -9.60
C PRO A 153 -32.35 -24.47 -10.02
N ASP A 154 -32.82 -24.59 -11.26
CA ASP A 154 -33.30 -25.85 -11.84
C ASP A 154 -32.19 -26.68 -12.51
N GLY A 155 -30.95 -26.18 -12.54
CA GLY A 155 -29.79 -26.82 -13.12
C GLY A 155 -29.77 -26.85 -14.65
N ARG A 156 -30.71 -26.20 -15.33
CA ARG A 156 -30.90 -26.35 -16.79
C ARG A 156 -30.18 -25.32 -17.66
N SER A 157 -29.60 -24.27 -17.06
CA SER A 157 -28.78 -23.30 -17.79
C SER A 157 -27.61 -22.80 -16.95
N VAL A 158 -26.61 -22.22 -17.64
CA VAL A 158 -25.49 -21.52 -17.00
C VAL A 158 -25.88 -20.07 -16.73
N VAL A 159 -25.62 -19.61 -15.51
CA VAL A 159 -25.89 -18.23 -15.05
C VAL A 159 -24.63 -17.37 -15.11
N SER A 160 -23.48 -17.96 -14.80
CA SER A 160 -22.19 -17.29 -14.90
C SER A 160 -21.07 -18.30 -15.08
N GLU A 161 -19.96 -17.84 -15.65
CA GLU A 161 -18.74 -18.60 -15.86
C GLU A 161 -17.57 -17.88 -15.17
N GLU A 162 -16.68 -18.66 -14.56
CA GLU A 162 -15.40 -18.20 -14.04
C GLU A 162 -14.29 -19.15 -14.49
N ILE A 163 -13.21 -18.59 -15.05
CA ILE A 163 -12.01 -19.34 -15.43
C ILE A 163 -10.99 -19.18 -14.30
N LEU A 164 -10.58 -20.29 -13.71
CA LEU A 164 -9.72 -20.35 -12.53
C LEU A 164 -8.39 -21.02 -12.88
N PHE A 165 -7.35 -20.60 -12.16
CA PHE A 165 -6.02 -21.21 -12.19
C PHE A 165 -5.37 -21.26 -13.59
N ASP A 166 -5.61 -20.24 -14.42
CA ASP A 166 -5.08 -20.10 -15.79
C ASP A 166 -3.62 -20.53 -15.91
N TYR A 167 -3.43 -21.73 -16.46
CA TYR A 167 -2.15 -22.39 -16.68
C TYR A 167 -1.26 -22.62 -15.44
N TRP A 168 -1.79 -22.53 -14.21
CA TRP A 168 -1.00 -22.67 -12.96
C TRP A 168 -0.24 -24.00 -12.89
N TRP A 169 -0.84 -25.07 -13.41
CA TRP A 169 -0.23 -26.40 -13.45
C TRP A 169 -0.14 -26.99 -14.87
N GLY A 170 -0.55 -26.23 -15.89
CA GLY A 170 -0.69 -26.74 -17.26
C GLY A 170 -1.98 -27.53 -17.47
N ARG A 171 -1.91 -28.60 -18.25
CA ARG A 171 -3.09 -29.34 -18.75
C ARG A 171 -3.81 -30.07 -17.63
N LEU A 172 -5.12 -29.89 -17.50
CA LEU A 172 -5.95 -30.58 -16.49
C LEU A 172 -6.84 -31.64 -17.16
N ARG A 173 -6.83 -32.86 -16.63
CA ARG A 173 -7.52 -34.03 -17.21
C ARG A 173 -8.81 -34.38 -16.50
N ASP A 174 -8.78 -34.36 -15.18
CA ASP A 174 -9.88 -34.89 -14.38
C ASP A 174 -10.03 -34.13 -13.08
N ILE A 175 -11.22 -34.20 -12.50
CA ILE A 175 -11.58 -33.57 -11.24
C ILE A 175 -12.34 -34.57 -10.38
N CYS A 176 -12.05 -34.58 -9.08
CA CYS A 176 -12.76 -35.38 -8.10
C CYS A 176 -13.12 -34.52 -6.90
N ILE A 177 -14.41 -34.46 -6.58
CA ILE A 177 -14.91 -33.85 -5.34
C ILE A 177 -15.14 -34.96 -4.32
N SER A 178 -14.43 -34.89 -3.21
CA SER A 178 -14.60 -35.84 -2.11
C SER A 178 -15.85 -35.51 -1.26
N PRO A 179 -16.38 -36.48 -0.48
CA PRO A 179 -17.58 -36.27 0.33
C PRO A 179 -17.49 -35.14 1.39
N ASP A 180 -16.27 -34.75 1.79
CA ASP A 180 -16.04 -33.63 2.73
C ASP A 180 -15.86 -32.28 2.02
N GLY A 181 -16.03 -32.24 0.70
CA GLY A 181 -15.95 -31.04 -0.12
C GLY A 181 -14.55 -30.67 -0.60
N ARG A 182 -13.50 -31.46 -0.30
CA ARG A 182 -12.19 -31.23 -0.91
C ARG A 182 -12.21 -31.56 -2.39
N VAL A 183 -11.50 -30.76 -3.17
CA VAL A 183 -11.47 -30.83 -4.64
C VAL A 183 -10.06 -31.21 -5.08
N PHE A 184 -9.96 -32.23 -5.92
CA PHE A 184 -8.70 -32.74 -6.46
C PHE A 184 -8.71 -32.63 -7.97
N LEU A 185 -7.62 -32.16 -8.58
CA LEU A 185 -7.45 -32.08 -10.03
C LEU A 185 -6.27 -32.96 -10.48
N ALA A 186 -6.44 -33.67 -11.59
CA ALA A 186 -5.38 -34.45 -12.21
C ALA A 186 -4.69 -33.64 -13.32
N VAL A 187 -3.37 -33.46 -13.20
CA VAL A 187 -2.53 -32.81 -14.21
C VAL A 187 -2.14 -33.83 -15.29
N SER A 188 -2.04 -33.41 -16.55
CA SER A 188 -1.83 -34.27 -17.73
C SER A 188 -0.83 -33.66 -18.72
N ASN A 189 0.30 -33.15 -18.23
CA ASN A 189 1.36 -32.57 -19.04
C ASN A 189 2.22 -33.61 -19.76
N MET A 190 2.27 -34.85 -19.26
CA MET A 190 3.04 -35.94 -19.87
C MET A 190 2.31 -36.65 -21.03
N ASP A 191 1.15 -36.16 -21.47
CA ASP A 191 0.37 -36.74 -22.59
C ASP A 191 0.93 -36.41 -23.99
N GLY A 192 2.10 -35.76 -24.05
CA GLY A 192 2.78 -35.38 -25.29
C GLY A 192 2.32 -34.04 -25.89
N ARG A 193 1.36 -33.35 -25.26
CA ARG A 193 0.85 -32.04 -25.70
C ARG A 193 1.13 -30.90 -24.71
N GLY A 194 1.62 -31.22 -23.51
CA GLY A 194 1.94 -30.25 -22.46
C GLY A 194 3.42 -29.90 -22.36
N THR A 195 3.72 -28.89 -21.55
CA THR A 195 5.07 -28.61 -21.08
C THR A 195 5.28 -29.34 -19.76
N VAL A 196 6.17 -30.34 -19.74
CA VAL A 196 6.42 -31.16 -18.54
C VAL A 196 7.14 -30.33 -17.47
N LEU A 197 6.56 -30.26 -16.28
CA LEU A 197 7.15 -29.64 -15.09
C LEU A 197 7.77 -30.71 -14.17
N PRO A 198 8.72 -30.34 -13.28
CA PRO A 198 9.23 -31.28 -12.28
C PRO A 198 8.11 -31.84 -11.42
N GLY A 199 8.03 -33.18 -11.33
CA GLY A 199 7.01 -33.88 -10.55
C GLY A 199 5.69 -34.14 -11.28
N ASP A 200 5.60 -33.85 -12.59
CA ASP A 200 4.44 -34.25 -13.39
C ASP A 200 4.46 -35.75 -13.74
N ASP A 201 3.31 -36.36 -14.00
CA ASP A 201 1.96 -35.84 -13.71
C ASP A 201 1.64 -35.99 -12.22
N ARG A 202 0.68 -35.19 -11.72
CA ARG A 202 0.34 -35.13 -10.28
C ARG A 202 -1.13 -34.85 -10.03
N ILE A 203 -1.56 -35.14 -8.80
CA ILE A 203 -2.84 -34.71 -8.26
C ILE A 203 -2.62 -33.44 -7.43
N VAL A 204 -3.38 -32.38 -7.71
CA VAL A 204 -3.38 -31.14 -6.92
C VAL A 204 -4.67 -31.07 -6.11
N GLU A 205 -4.57 -30.72 -4.84
CA GLU A 205 -5.71 -30.44 -3.98
C GLU A 205 -5.97 -28.93 -3.95
N ILE A 206 -7.21 -28.51 -4.16
CA ILE A 206 -7.63 -27.13 -3.95
C ILE A 206 -8.10 -26.97 -2.51
N VAL A 207 -7.47 -26.02 -1.81
CA VAL A 207 -7.77 -25.70 -0.41
C VAL A 207 -8.31 -24.28 -0.33
N SER A 208 -9.51 -24.12 0.22
CA SER A 208 -10.03 -22.80 0.60
C SER A 208 -9.38 -22.35 1.91
N LEU A 209 -8.74 -21.19 1.89
CA LEU A 209 -8.15 -20.58 3.06
C LEU A 209 -9.12 -19.54 3.62
N ASN A 210 -9.77 -19.89 4.73
CA ASN A 210 -10.47 -18.90 5.55
C ASN A 210 -9.44 -18.09 6.32
N VAL A 211 -8.97 -16.99 5.73
CA VAL A 211 -8.16 -16.02 6.44
C VAL A 211 -9.14 -15.20 7.29
N THR A 212 -9.25 -15.51 8.58
CA THR A 212 -9.88 -14.59 9.54
C THR A 212 -9.14 -13.27 9.47
N GLU A 213 -9.87 -12.21 9.14
CA GLU A 213 -9.40 -10.82 9.14
C GLU A 213 -8.63 -10.58 10.45
N TYR A 214 -7.36 -10.17 10.35
CA TYR A 214 -6.55 -9.90 11.53
C TYR A 214 -7.20 -8.74 12.30
N CYS A 215 -7.34 -8.89 13.61
CA CYS A 215 -7.81 -7.79 14.44
C CYS A 215 -6.68 -6.74 14.54
N SER A 216 -7.00 -5.48 14.26
CA SER A 216 -6.08 -4.36 14.49
C SER A 216 -6.64 -3.41 15.55
N LYS A 217 -5.75 -2.82 16.34
CA LYS A 217 -6.08 -1.77 17.31
C LYS A 217 -5.09 -0.63 17.17
N GLU A 218 -5.58 0.60 17.11
CA GLU A 218 -4.76 1.80 17.13
C GLU A 218 -4.84 2.50 18.50
N GLU A 219 -3.69 2.91 19.02
CA GLU A 219 -3.57 3.73 20.23
C GLU A 219 -2.80 5.00 19.89
N ASN A 220 -3.21 6.13 20.47
CA ASN A 220 -2.55 7.41 20.32
C ASN A 220 -2.29 7.99 21.71
N VAL A 221 -1.01 8.17 22.06
CA VAL A 221 -0.57 8.59 23.39
C VAL A 221 0.43 9.73 23.24
N SER A 222 0.33 10.73 24.12
CA SER A 222 1.30 11.82 24.23
C SER A 222 1.97 11.78 25.60
N ILE A 223 3.29 12.01 25.65
CA ILE A 223 4.10 12.08 26.88
C ILE A 223 4.93 13.38 26.93
N CYS A 224 5.41 13.79 28.10
CA CYS A 224 6.35 14.91 28.19
C CYS A 224 7.76 14.48 27.69
N PRO A 225 8.57 15.39 27.10
CA PRO A 225 9.95 15.06 26.76
C PRO A 225 10.74 14.57 27.97
N GLY A 226 11.35 13.38 27.84
CA GLY A 226 12.11 12.73 28.90
C GLY A 226 11.33 11.68 29.70
N GLU A 227 10.01 11.58 29.53
CA GLU A 227 9.20 10.48 30.07
C GLU A 227 9.27 9.23 29.18
N THR A 228 8.76 8.11 29.71
CA THR A 228 8.57 6.86 28.95
C THR A 228 7.12 6.37 29.04
N TYR A 229 6.68 5.68 28.00
CA TYR A 229 5.42 4.95 27.94
C TYR A 229 5.69 3.44 27.85
N ASN A 230 5.07 2.66 28.71
CA ASN A 230 5.17 1.20 28.67
C ASN A 230 4.16 0.62 27.67
N PHE A 231 4.64 0.28 26.48
CA PHE A 231 3.88 -0.40 25.44
C PHE A 231 4.12 -1.91 25.54
N TYR A 232 3.22 -2.61 26.25
CA TYR A 232 3.21 -4.07 26.42
C TYR A 232 4.55 -4.69 26.89
N GLY A 233 5.30 -3.99 27.72
CA GLY A 233 6.60 -4.42 28.25
C GLY A 233 7.81 -3.73 27.61
N GLN A 234 7.59 -2.92 26.57
CA GLN A 234 8.61 -2.06 25.98
C GLN A 234 8.46 -0.63 26.49
N GLU A 235 9.50 -0.12 27.15
CA GLU A 235 9.57 1.29 27.57
C GLU A 235 9.98 2.17 26.38
N LEU A 236 9.11 3.09 25.99
CA LEU A 236 9.25 3.96 24.82
C LEU A 236 9.36 5.43 25.23
N GLY A 237 10.47 6.10 24.89
CA GLY A 237 10.69 7.51 25.21
C GLY A 237 10.90 8.41 23.98
N GLN A 238 10.66 7.89 22.78
CA GLN A 238 10.82 8.63 21.52
C GLN A 238 9.52 8.62 20.72
N PRO A 239 9.09 9.75 20.15
CA PRO A 239 7.90 9.79 19.29
C PRO A 239 8.09 8.90 18.07
N GLY A 240 7.02 8.25 17.63
CA GLY A 240 7.06 7.33 16.51
C GLY A 240 5.85 6.42 16.44
N ILE A 241 5.82 5.59 15.41
CA ILE A 241 4.83 4.52 15.25
C ILE A 241 5.48 3.21 15.67
N TYR A 242 4.86 2.52 16.63
CA TYR A 242 5.31 1.25 17.17
C TYR A 242 4.25 0.18 16.93
N THR A 243 4.67 -1.03 16.62
CA THR A 243 3.75 -2.16 16.42
C THR A 243 4.13 -3.35 17.28
N ASP A 244 3.13 -4.03 17.82
CA ASP A 244 3.30 -5.29 18.54
C ASP A 244 2.16 -6.27 18.21
N THR A 245 2.40 -7.56 18.42
CA THR A 245 1.43 -8.62 18.19
C THR A 245 1.02 -9.23 19.53
N ILE A 246 -0.25 -9.08 19.89
CA ILE A 246 -0.82 -9.69 21.10
C ILE A 246 -1.71 -10.87 20.74
N ILE A 247 -1.63 -11.92 21.54
CA ILE A 247 -2.51 -13.08 21.43
C ILE A 247 -3.84 -12.71 22.09
N SER A 248 -4.91 -12.63 21.31
CA SER A 248 -6.26 -12.42 21.85
C SER A 248 -6.69 -13.63 22.68
N ALA A 249 -7.63 -13.45 23.63
CA ALA A 249 -8.17 -14.54 24.45
C ALA A 249 -8.85 -15.66 23.62
N VAL A 250 -9.05 -15.46 22.32
CA VAL A 250 -9.64 -16.42 21.36
C VAL A 250 -8.56 -17.07 20.46
N GLY A 251 -7.27 -16.73 20.63
CA GLY A 251 -6.17 -17.34 19.89
C GLY A 251 -5.87 -16.73 18.52
N CYS A 252 -6.35 -15.50 18.24
CA CYS A 252 -5.93 -14.74 17.06
C CYS A 252 -4.73 -13.84 17.39
N ASP A 253 -3.82 -13.66 16.44
CA ASP A 253 -2.78 -12.64 16.48
C ASP A 253 -3.41 -11.28 16.16
N THR A 254 -3.41 -10.35 17.13
CA THR A 254 -3.90 -8.98 16.96
C THR A 254 -2.70 -8.06 16.81
N ILE A 255 -2.65 -7.28 15.73
CA ILE A 255 -1.61 -6.25 15.55
C ILE A 255 -2.08 -4.97 16.23
N VAL A 256 -1.35 -4.50 17.24
CA VAL A 256 -1.59 -3.21 17.88
C VAL A 256 -0.59 -2.21 17.33
N SER A 257 -1.06 -1.06 16.88
CA SER A 257 -0.24 0.06 16.43
C SER A 257 -0.38 1.23 17.41
N LEU A 258 0.74 1.71 17.95
CA LEU A 258 0.81 2.88 18.82
C LEU A 258 1.46 4.03 18.05
N LEU A 259 0.76 5.16 17.97
CA LEU A 259 1.37 6.45 17.67
C LEU A 259 1.73 7.14 19.00
N LEU A 260 3.02 7.22 19.30
CA LEU A 260 3.54 7.94 20.46
C LEU A 260 4.00 9.34 20.02
N ASN A 261 3.51 10.37 20.70
CA ASN A 261 3.84 11.77 20.44
C ASN A 261 4.42 12.43 21.71
N PHE A 262 5.08 13.57 21.53
CA PHE A 262 5.26 14.50 22.65
C PHE A 262 4.07 15.48 22.72
N PHE A 263 3.77 15.99 23.90
CA PHE A 263 2.88 17.14 24.02
C PHE A 263 3.45 18.33 23.22
N ASP A 264 2.56 19.10 22.59
CA ASP A 264 2.93 20.38 21.99
C ASP A 264 3.12 21.39 23.10
N LEU A 265 4.38 21.68 23.39
CA LEU A 265 4.82 22.36 24.58
C LEU A 265 4.69 23.89 24.52
N GLY A 266 4.32 24.46 23.36
CA GLY A 266 4.34 25.90 23.14
C GLY A 266 5.76 26.48 23.22
N SER A 267 6.00 27.63 22.58
CA SER A 267 7.30 28.33 22.71
C SER A 267 7.28 29.23 23.94
N ILE A 268 8.33 29.19 24.76
CA ILE A 268 8.52 30.11 25.90
C ILE A 268 8.60 31.57 25.40
N GLY A 269 9.18 31.80 24.22
CA GLY A 269 9.25 33.13 23.62
C GLY A 269 10.16 34.11 24.39
N LEU A 270 11.07 33.60 25.21
CA LEU A 270 12.07 34.41 25.89
C LEU A 270 13.12 34.89 24.87
N VAL A 271 13.61 36.11 25.06
CA VAL A 271 14.67 36.67 24.21
C VAL A 271 16.04 36.08 24.59
N ASP A 272 16.84 35.71 23.59
CA ASP A 272 18.17 35.12 23.82
C ASP A 272 19.11 36.04 24.61
N SER A 273 19.12 37.34 24.29
CA SER A 273 19.94 38.33 25.00
C SER A 273 19.39 39.75 24.92
N VAL A 274 19.67 40.55 25.96
CA VAL A 274 19.33 41.97 26.03
C VAL A 274 20.50 42.76 26.60
N MET A 275 20.82 43.88 25.94
CA MET A 275 21.78 44.87 26.44
C MET A 275 21.02 46.00 27.14
N MET A 276 21.52 46.45 28.30
CA MET A 276 20.98 47.61 29.00
C MET A 276 22.07 48.45 29.69
N ALA A 277 21.76 49.70 29.97
CA ALA A 277 22.61 50.59 30.76
C ALA A 277 22.32 50.50 32.27
N LEU A 278 23.28 50.92 33.10
CA LEU A 278 23.13 50.98 34.57
C LEU A 278 21.93 51.80 35.07
N ASN A 279 21.46 52.78 34.32
CA ASN A 279 20.32 53.62 34.70
C ASN A 279 18.99 53.19 34.04
N GLU A 280 18.99 52.07 33.33
CA GLU A 280 17.80 51.53 32.67
C GLU A 280 17.08 50.51 33.55
N THR A 281 15.81 50.32 33.24
CA THR A 281 14.98 49.25 33.77
C THR A 281 14.31 48.57 32.60
N ILE A 282 14.51 47.27 32.46
CA ILE A 282 13.91 46.46 31.40
C ILE A 282 13.01 45.40 32.03
N THR A 283 12.06 44.88 31.25
CA THR A 283 11.24 43.74 31.64
C THR A 283 11.46 42.63 30.63
N LEU A 284 11.92 41.48 31.11
CA LEU A 284 11.86 40.25 30.31
C LEU A 284 10.45 39.68 30.46
N LYS A 285 9.87 39.25 29.35
CA LYS A 285 8.53 38.67 29.31
C LYS A 285 8.54 37.42 28.46
N VAL A 286 7.86 36.37 28.92
CA VAL A 286 7.58 35.15 28.18
C VAL A 286 6.13 35.09 27.72
N ASN A 287 5.84 34.17 26.81
CA ASN A 287 4.47 33.95 26.34
C ASN A 287 3.53 33.54 27.48
N ASP A 288 2.28 33.98 27.40
CA ASP A 288 1.19 33.50 28.26
C ASP A 288 0.80 32.06 27.84
N GLY A 289 0.24 31.27 28.77
CA GLY A 289 -0.32 29.94 28.48
C GLY A 289 0.19 28.80 29.36
N PHE A 290 1.21 29.05 30.17
CA PHE A 290 1.71 28.12 31.19
C PHE A 290 0.95 28.30 32.52
N ILE A 291 0.85 27.22 33.29
CA ILE A 291 0.17 27.18 34.59
C ILE A 291 1.09 27.57 35.76
N SER A 292 2.41 27.56 35.54
CA SER A 292 3.39 28.10 36.50
C SER A 292 4.59 28.73 35.78
N TYR A 293 5.19 29.73 36.43
CA TYR A 293 6.39 30.45 35.99
C TYR A 293 7.35 30.56 37.16
N LYS A 294 8.62 30.21 37.00
CA LYS A 294 9.62 30.35 38.08
C LYS A 294 10.92 30.89 37.53
N TRP A 295 11.31 32.07 38.00
CA TRP A 295 12.58 32.68 37.64
C TRP A 295 13.69 32.22 38.60
N ASN A 296 14.86 31.87 38.07
CA ASN A 296 16.04 31.48 38.88
C ASN A 296 16.49 32.59 39.85
N ASN A 297 16.34 33.86 39.45
CA ASN A 297 16.76 35.03 40.24
C ASN A 297 15.72 35.46 41.29
N ASP A 298 14.45 35.10 41.11
CA ASP A 298 13.40 35.27 42.11
C ASP A 298 12.46 34.06 42.08
N PRO A 299 12.82 32.96 42.77
CA PRO A 299 12.02 31.73 42.76
C PRO A 299 10.65 31.88 43.42
N SER A 300 10.38 32.99 44.10
CA SER A 300 9.09 33.27 44.74
C SER A 300 8.11 34.00 43.81
N LEU A 301 8.60 34.50 42.67
CA LEU A 301 7.81 35.18 41.65
C LEU A 301 7.20 34.17 40.68
N ASP A 302 5.89 33.99 40.76
CA ASP A 302 5.08 33.23 39.80
C ASP A 302 4.40 34.17 38.80
N ASP A 303 5.21 34.75 37.92
CA ASP A 303 4.77 35.74 36.93
C ASP A 303 5.52 35.51 35.60
N ASN A 304 4.83 35.76 34.49
CA ASN A 304 5.37 35.61 33.14
C ASN A 304 6.32 36.75 32.73
N ALA A 305 6.56 37.70 33.63
CA ALA A 305 7.48 38.80 33.44
C ALA A 305 8.34 39.03 34.68
N ILE A 306 9.61 39.42 34.46
CA ILE A 306 10.52 39.86 35.52
C ILE A 306 11.13 41.21 35.14
N THR A 307 11.12 42.14 36.09
CA THR A 307 11.72 43.47 35.93
C THR A 307 13.15 43.48 36.44
N ILE A 308 14.04 44.05 35.65
CA ILE A 308 15.48 44.09 35.89
C ILE A 308 15.90 45.56 35.96
N VAL A 309 16.48 45.93 37.09
CA VAL A 309 16.96 47.29 37.35
C VAL A 309 18.48 47.31 37.25
N GLY A 310 19.02 47.99 36.24
CA GLY A 310 20.45 47.96 35.96
C GLY A 310 21.32 48.44 37.13
N SER A 311 20.82 49.40 37.91
CA SER A 311 21.56 50.00 39.02
C SER A 311 21.69 49.07 40.23
N GLU A 312 20.87 48.01 40.32
CA GLU A 312 20.89 47.06 41.45
C GLU A 312 21.90 45.92 41.25
N LEU A 313 22.20 45.57 40.00
CA LEU A 313 23.06 44.44 39.65
C LEU A 313 24.52 44.84 39.35
N GLY A 314 24.73 46.05 38.83
CA GLY A 314 26.05 46.51 38.39
C GLY A 314 26.43 45.99 37.00
N GLU A 315 27.63 46.36 36.53
CA GLU A 315 28.12 45.97 35.22
C GLU A 315 28.44 44.46 35.17
N GLY A 316 28.04 43.79 34.09
CA GLY A 316 28.27 42.35 33.94
C GLY A 316 27.31 41.67 32.99
N THR A 317 27.41 40.35 32.90
CA THR A 317 26.47 39.50 32.17
C THR A 317 25.80 38.56 33.16
N PHE A 318 24.47 38.53 33.12
CA PHE A 318 23.63 37.80 34.07
C PHE A 318 22.68 36.88 33.29
N ASP A 319 22.59 35.63 33.72
CA ASP A 319 21.70 34.64 33.11
C ASP A 319 20.37 34.60 33.87
N TYR A 320 19.29 34.90 33.16
CA TYR A 320 17.91 34.84 33.65
C TYR A 320 17.24 33.61 33.03
N THR A 321 17.09 32.58 33.84
CA THR A 321 16.44 31.33 33.45
C THR A 321 15.03 31.30 34.01
N ILE A 322 14.07 30.97 33.16
CA ILE A 322 12.69 30.70 33.57
C ILE A 322 12.37 29.23 33.38
N GLU A 323 11.74 28.63 34.39
CA GLU A 323 11.09 27.33 34.32
C GLU A 323 9.58 27.55 34.20
N VAL A 324 8.93 26.91 33.24
CA VAL A 324 7.48 26.97 33.04
C VAL A 324 6.88 25.57 33.01
N GLU A 325 5.65 25.44 33.50
CA GLU A 325 4.87 24.20 33.46
C GLU A 325 3.61 24.42 32.63
N ASP A 326 3.33 23.54 31.68
CA ASP A 326 2.10 23.61 30.89
C ASP A 326 0.91 22.95 31.59
N ALA A 327 -0.29 23.06 31.00
CA ALA A 327 -1.50 22.45 31.55
C ALA A 327 -1.47 20.89 31.58
N ASN A 328 -0.51 20.26 30.89
CA ASN A 328 -0.29 18.81 30.88
C ASN A 328 0.74 18.38 31.94
N GLY A 329 1.31 19.31 32.71
CA GLY A 329 2.33 19.05 33.73
C GLY A 329 3.75 18.94 33.17
N CYS A 330 3.96 19.30 31.89
CA CYS A 330 5.28 19.26 31.29
C CYS A 330 6.10 20.50 31.64
N ILE A 331 7.32 20.28 32.12
CA ILE A 331 8.24 21.34 32.55
C ILE A 331 9.23 21.66 31.44
N GLN A 332 9.42 22.95 31.16
CA GLN A 332 10.41 23.46 30.24
C GLN A 332 11.21 24.59 30.88
N ASN A 333 12.39 24.88 30.33
CA ASN A 333 13.14 26.06 30.71
C ASN A 333 13.79 26.75 29.51
N ASP A 334 14.04 28.04 29.67
CA ASP A 334 14.78 28.87 28.71
C ASP A 334 15.61 29.91 29.47
N THR A 335 16.69 30.42 28.86
CA THR A 335 17.63 31.35 29.50
C THR A 335 17.97 32.55 28.62
N ALA A 336 17.67 33.74 29.12
CA ALA A 336 18.10 35.01 28.54
C ALA A 336 19.42 35.49 29.14
N LYS A 337 20.30 36.06 28.32
CA LYS A 337 21.50 36.77 28.79
C LYS A 337 21.26 38.28 28.88
N VAL A 338 21.35 38.83 30.08
CA VAL A 338 21.23 40.27 30.33
C VAL A 338 22.60 40.87 30.54
N ILE A 339 23.00 41.77 29.65
CA ILE A 339 24.33 42.38 29.65
C ILE A 339 24.18 43.84 30.04
N ILE A 340 24.71 44.17 31.23
CA ILE A 340 24.70 45.51 31.79
C ILE A 340 26.07 46.14 31.53
N SER A 341 26.06 47.21 30.74
CA SER A 341 27.26 47.98 30.40
C SER A 341 27.15 49.38 31.00
N PRO A 342 28.27 50.05 31.35
CA PRO A 342 28.20 51.46 31.68
C PRO A 342 27.61 52.20 30.49
N ALA A 343 26.69 53.14 30.77
CA ALA A 343 26.31 54.14 29.78
C ALA A 343 27.59 54.90 29.42
N VAL A 344 28.20 54.54 28.28
CA VAL A 344 29.23 55.37 27.66
C VAL A 344 28.56 56.71 27.46
N GLY A 345 29.07 57.75 28.12
CA GLY A 345 28.61 59.11 27.91
C GLY A 345 28.62 59.45 26.43
N ILE A 346 27.89 60.50 26.04
CA ILE A 346 28.00 61.08 24.71
C ILE A 346 29.47 61.48 24.48
N HIS A 347 30.27 60.56 23.93
CA HIS A 347 31.18 60.94 22.90
C HIS A 347 30.28 61.27 21.72
N THR A 348 30.47 62.45 21.11
CA THR A 348 30.05 62.62 19.72
C THR A 348 30.81 61.56 18.93
N PHE A 349 30.22 60.37 18.81
CA PHE A 349 30.74 59.31 17.98
C PHE A 349 30.83 59.90 16.59
N VAL A 350 32.04 59.94 16.05
CA VAL A 350 32.18 60.26 14.64
C VAL A 350 31.60 59.06 13.91
N VAL A 351 30.61 59.31 13.04
CA VAL A 351 30.16 58.27 12.12
C VAL A 351 31.36 57.92 11.26
N LEU A 352 31.90 56.71 11.43
CA LEU A 352 33.00 56.25 10.61
C LEU A 352 32.49 56.13 9.17
N GLU A 353 33.07 56.93 8.28
CA GLU A 353 32.69 56.94 6.87
C GLU A 353 33.33 55.74 6.17
N PHE A 354 32.48 54.86 5.66
CA PHE A 354 32.88 53.81 4.74
C PHE A 354 31.81 53.61 3.67
N SER A 355 32.25 53.15 2.51
CA SER A 355 31.40 52.85 1.37
C SER A 355 31.72 51.46 0.86
N VAL A 356 30.71 50.79 0.30
CA VAL A 356 30.87 49.41 -0.18
C VAL A 356 30.31 49.28 -1.59
N TYR A 357 31.00 48.51 -2.42
CA TYR A 357 30.61 48.29 -3.80
C TYR A 357 31.13 46.95 -4.36
N PRO A 358 30.35 46.30 -5.25
CA PRO A 358 28.99 46.69 -5.65
C PRO A 358 27.97 46.43 -4.52
N ASN A 359 26.92 47.26 -4.43
CA ASN A 359 25.75 47.01 -3.57
C ASN A 359 24.50 47.34 -4.40
N PRO A 360 23.71 46.34 -4.86
CA PRO A 360 23.77 44.91 -4.49
C PRO A 360 25.01 44.14 -5.00
N VAL A 361 25.40 43.08 -4.28
CA VAL A 361 26.51 42.17 -4.62
C VAL A 361 26.00 40.99 -5.43
N SER A 362 26.55 40.77 -6.63
CA SER A 362 26.20 39.62 -7.49
C SER A 362 27.17 38.43 -7.41
N GLY A 363 28.29 38.58 -6.72
CA GLY A 363 29.31 37.54 -6.55
C GLY A 363 29.64 37.26 -5.09
N THR A 364 30.83 36.70 -4.82
CA THR A 364 31.35 36.50 -3.45
C THR A 364 32.20 37.66 -2.97
N GLU A 365 32.58 38.60 -3.84
CA GLU A 365 33.46 39.71 -3.50
C GLU A 365 32.70 41.02 -3.29
N LEU A 366 32.96 41.68 -2.17
CA LEU A 366 32.53 43.03 -1.85
C LEU A 366 33.78 43.87 -1.55
N ASN A 367 33.88 45.06 -2.14
CA ASN A 367 34.95 46.00 -1.82
C ASN A 367 34.44 47.03 -0.82
N MET A 368 35.28 47.41 0.14
CA MET A 368 35.00 48.47 1.09
C MET A 368 36.13 49.50 1.07
N ASP A 369 35.76 50.76 0.85
CA ASP A 369 36.63 51.91 1.11
C ASP A 369 36.25 52.53 2.46
N TYR A 370 37.24 52.80 3.31
CA TYR A 370 37.05 53.33 4.66
C TYR A 370 38.11 54.37 5.03
N ASN A 371 37.74 55.27 5.95
CA ASN A 371 38.65 56.27 6.50
C ASN A 371 38.54 56.30 8.03
N ILE A 372 39.55 55.77 8.71
CA ILE A 372 39.61 55.68 10.17
C ILE A 372 40.92 56.30 10.67
N ALA A 373 40.91 57.01 11.80
CA ALA A 373 42.12 57.62 12.36
C ALA A 373 42.88 56.70 13.32
N THR A 374 42.21 55.68 13.85
CA THR A 374 42.77 54.62 14.70
C THR A 374 42.42 53.24 14.17
N GLU A 375 43.09 52.21 14.69
CA GLU A 375 42.78 50.81 14.35
C GLU A 375 41.32 50.48 14.69
N GLY A 376 40.63 49.87 13.72
CA GLY A 376 39.20 49.56 13.81
C GLY A 376 38.93 48.08 13.56
N MET A 377 37.74 47.63 13.92
CA MET A 377 37.27 46.27 13.72
C MET A 377 36.03 46.29 12.84
N LEU A 378 36.06 45.52 11.76
CA LEU A 378 34.93 45.25 10.90
C LEU A 378 34.38 43.85 11.20
N ILE A 379 33.10 43.75 11.53
CA ILE A 379 32.39 42.48 11.73
C ILE A 379 31.22 42.41 10.76
N ILE A 380 31.01 41.24 10.18
CA ILE A 380 29.92 40.97 9.23
C ILE A 380 29.01 39.92 9.83
N TYR A 381 27.72 40.23 9.88
CA TYR A 381 26.68 39.29 10.31
C TYR A 381 25.75 38.97 9.13
N SER A 382 25.30 37.72 9.07
CA SER A 382 24.14 37.35 8.24
C SER A 382 22.85 37.88 8.86
N GLN A 383 21.75 37.76 8.12
CA GLN A 383 20.43 38.27 8.53
C GLN A 383 19.89 37.62 9.81
N ASP A 384 20.26 36.38 10.09
CA ASP A 384 19.94 35.61 11.29
C ASP A 384 20.89 35.89 12.48
N GLY A 385 21.81 36.85 12.34
CA GLY A 385 22.69 37.28 13.43
C GLY A 385 23.97 36.46 13.62
N ARG A 386 24.25 35.49 12.73
CA ARG A 386 25.50 34.71 12.77
C ARG A 386 26.69 35.52 12.24
N GLU A 387 27.80 35.51 12.98
CA GLU A 387 29.06 36.15 12.55
C GLU A 387 29.67 35.39 11.36
N ILE A 388 29.90 36.11 10.26
CA ILE A 388 30.45 35.60 9.01
C ILE A 388 31.96 35.85 8.95
N SER A 389 32.40 37.05 9.32
CA SER A 389 33.81 37.38 9.33
C SER A 389 34.12 38.55 10.25
N ARG A 390 35.39 38.62 10.65
CA ARG A 390 35.96 39.67 11.49
C ARG A 390 37.32 40.07 10.94
N ASN A 391 37.50 41.36 10.73
CA ASN A 391 38.72 41.93 10.17
C ASN A 391 39.19 43.10 11.02
N ILE A 392 40.51 43.17 11.25
CA ILE A 392 41.15 44.32 11.88
C ILE A 392 41.60 45.26 10.76
N LEU A 393 41.18 46.52 10.84
CA LEU A 393 41.45 47.56 9.87
C LEU A 393 42.48 48.55 10.41
N SER A 394 43.51 48.81 9.62
CA SER A 394 44.57 49.74 9.96
C SER A 394 44.30 51.12 9.35
N PRO A 395 44.59 52.23 10.05
CA PRO A 395 44.47 53.58 9.49
C PRO A 395 45.45 53.87 8.34
N MET A 396 46.47 53.02 8.13
CA MET A 396 47.39 53.13 7.00
C MET A 396 46.81 52.61 5.68
N ASN A 397 45.73 51.84 5.74
CA ASN A 397 45.00 51.34 4.58
C ASN A 397 43.67 52.09 4.43
N ARG A 398 43.17 52.16 3.21
CA ARG A 398 41.87 52.79 2.91
C ARG A 398 40.89 51.89 2.18
N HIS A 399 41.30 50.64 1.93
CA HIS A 399 40.57 49.70 1.13
C HIS A 399 40.73 48.28 1.68
N ILE A 400 39.65 47.50 1.64
CA ILE A 400 39.68 46.07 1.93
C ILE A 400 38.71 45.32 1.02
N LYS A 401 39.12 44.14 0.58
CA LYS A 401 38.25 43.18 -0.11
C LYS A 401 37.68 42.19 0.90
N ILE A 402 36.37 41.97 0.81
CA ILE A 402 35.59 41.14 1.71
C ILE A 402 35.00 39.98 0.91
N LEU A 403 35.06 38.77 1.48
CA LEU A 403 34.40 37.59 0.92
C LEU A 403 33.09 37.34 1.66
N LEU A 404 31.98 37.38 0.93
CA LEU A 404 30.66 37.00 1.42
C LEU A 404 30.34 35.54 1.03
N PRO A 405 29.67 34.78 1.92
CA PRO A 405 29.19 33.42 1.64
C PRO A 405 28.31 33.38 0.38
N GLU A 406 28.23 32.23 -0.29
CA GLU A 406 27.41 32.06 -1.51
C GLU A 406 25.93 32.33 -1.31
N THR A 407 25.43 32.23 -0.07
CA THR A 407 24.03 32.46 0.27
C THR A 407 23.58 33.90 -0.02
N SER A 408 22.56 34.04 -0.88
CA SER A 408 21.86 35.31 -1.10
C SER A 408 21.19 35.78 0.20
N GLY A 409 21.10 37.09 0.40
CA GLY A 409 20.49 37.64 1.60
C GLY A 409 21.05 39.00 2.02
N LEU A 410 20.53 39.50 3.14
CA LEU A 410 20.97 40.75 3.73
C LEU A 410 22.14 40.50 4.70
N TYR A 411 23.21 41.27 4.56
CA TYR A 411 24.36 41.24 5.46
C TYR A 411 24.50 42.58 6.18
N ASN A 412 24.77 42.53 7.48
CA ASN A 412 25.02 43.71 8.31
C ASN A 412 26.53 43.84 8.54
N LEU A 413 27.10 44.95 8.09
CA LEU A 413 28.50 45.30 8.30
C LEU A 413 28.57 46.33 9.42
N ILE A 414 29.40 46.03 10.43
CA ILE A 414 29.61 46.88 11.60
C ILE A 414 31.09 47.22 11.67
N LEU A 415 31.41 48.50 11.48
CA LEU A 415 32.76 49.04 11.68
C LEU A 415 32.80 49.79 13.00
N SER A 416 33.69 49.39 13.91
CA SER A 416 33.86 50.03 15.21
C SER A 416 35.32 50.27 15.54
N ASN A 417 35.65 51.43 16.13
CA ASN A 417 36.93 51.69 16.77
C ASN A 417 36.69 52.45 18.10
N ASN A 418 37.76 52.97 18.71
CA ASN A 418 37.65 53.79 19.91
C ASN A 418 37.05 55.21 19.68
N GLU A 419 36.74 55.58 18.43
CA GLU A 419 36.18 56.89 18.04
C GLU A 419 34.70 56.82 17.63
N GLY A 420 34.23 55.65 17.19
CA GLY A 420 33.03 55.55 16.36
C GLY A 420 32.53 54.12 16.17
N ILE A 421 31.22 54.01 15.90
CA ILE A 421 30.62 52.81 15.29
C ILE A 421 29.79 53.26 14.09
N SER A 422 29.86 52.51 12.98
CA SER A 422 29.07 52.75 11.78
C SER A 422 28.53 51.43 11.25
N HIS A 423 27.29 51.47 10.74
CA HIS A 423 26.55 50.31 10.29
C HIS A 423 26.14 50.48 8.84
N LEU A 424 26.27 49.43 8.04
CA LEU A 424 25.78 49.40 6.67
C LEU A 424 25.18 48.05 6.32
N LYS A 425 24.04 48.09 5.63
CA LYS A 425 23.37 46.90 5.08
C LYS A 425 23.76 46.71 3.63
N VAL A 426 24.12 45.48 3.29
CA VAL A 426 24.45 45.07 1.93
C VAL A 426 23.51 43.95 1.51
N LEU A 427 22.94 44.09 0.31
CA LEU A 427 22.13 43.04 -0.29
C LEU A 427 23.01 42.20 -1.21
N LYS A 428 23.07 40.89 -0.97
CA LYS A 428 23.62 39.92 -1.92
C LYS A 428 22.49 39.26 -2.69
N LEU A 429 22.54 39.37 -4.03
CA LEU A 429 21.56 38.79 -4.96
C LEU A 429 21.76 37.29 -5.09
#